data_AF-A0A959UJ83-F1
#
_entry.id   AF-A0A959UJ83-F1
#
_cell.length_a   1.000
_cell.length_b   1.000
_cell.length_c   1.000
_cell.angle_alpha   90.00
_cell.angle_beta   90.00
_cell.angle_gamma   90.00
#
_symmetry.space_group_name_H-M   'P 1'
#
loop_
_entity.id
_entity.type
_entity.pdbx_description
1 polymer ?
#
loop_
_entity_poly.entity_id
_entity_poly.type
_entity_poly.pdbx_seq_one_letter_code
_entity_poly.pdbx_strand_id
1 'polypeptide(L)' 'MKKALRTVVVLAFILTAPIFVIAQNPPHPNGGGAPGGGNTPVGGGAPIGGGLIIMMALSAAYGSKKIYKTFKEE' A
#
# COMPACT_ATOMS: atom_id res chain seq x y z
N MET A 1 -18.82 -10.39 20.58
CA MET A 1 -17.51 -9.82 20.99
C MET A 1 -16.33 -10.69 20.57
N LYS A 2 -16.25 -11.98 20.96
CA LYS A 2 -15.11 -12.86 20.58
C LYS A 2 -14.86 -12.99 19.07
N LYS A 3 -15.92 -13.02 18.26
CA LYS A 3 -15.83 -13.07 16.79
C LYS A 3 -15.28 -11.77 16.19
N ALA A 4 -15.81 -10.63 16.64
CA ALA A 4 -15.33 -9.31 16.21
C ALA A 4 -13.87 -9.08 16.62
N LEU A 5 -13.50 -9.47 17.85
CA LEU A 5 -12.12 -9.39 18.32
C LEU A 5 -11.17 -10.24 17.45
N ARG A 6 -11.58 -11.48 17.10
CA ARG A 6 -10.81 -12.33 16.18
C ARG A 6 -10.62 -11.67 14.82
N THR A 7 -11.68 -11.07 14.27
CA THR A 7 -11.60 -10.37 12.98
C THR A 7 -10.65 -9.17 13.04
N VAL A 8 -10.74 -8.36 14.10
CA VAL A 8 -9.86 -7.19 14.29
C VAL A 8 -8.40 -7.61 14.41
N VAL A 9 -8.10 -8.68 15.17
CA VAL A 9 -6.73 -9.18 15.33
C VAL A 9 -6.16 -9.68 14.00
N VAL A 10 -6.94 -10.41 13.20
CA VAL A 10 -6.50 -10.88 11.87
C VAL A 10 -6.26 -9.70 10.93
N LEU A 11 -7.14 -8.69 10.93
CA LEU A 11 -6.97 -7.48 10.13
C LEU A 11 -5.71 -6.70 10.54
N ALA A 12 -5.49 -6.52 11.84
CA ALA A 12 -4.31 -5.85 12.35
C ALA A 12 -3.02 -6.58 11.93
N PHE A 13 -3.00 -7.91 12.02
CA PHE A 13 -1.85 -8.72 11.57
C PHE A 13 -1.56 -8.56 10.08
N ILE A 14 -2.59 -8.61 9.22
CA ILE A 14 -2.42 -8.44 7.77
C ILE A 14 -1.91 -7.05 7.42
N LEU A 15 -2.39 -6.02 8.10
CA LEU A 15 -1.99 -4.63 7.84
C LEU A 15 -0.57 -4.32 8.32
N THR A 16 -0.09 -4.99 9.37
CA THR A 16 1.25 -4.74 9.93
C THR A 16 2.33 -5.69 9.40
N ALA A 17 1.95 -6.86 8.87
CA ALA A 17 2.89 -7.82 8.30
C ALA A 17 3.88 -7.23 7.27
N PRO A 18 3.49 -6.31 6.37
CA PRO A 18 4.43 -5.73 5.38
C PRO A 18 5.54 -4.89 6.00
N ILE A 19 5.35 -4.36 7.22
CA ILE A 19 6.35 -3.53 7.92
C ILE A 19 7.59 -4.37 8.28
N PHE A 20 7.40 -5.67 8.52
CA PHE A 20 8.48 -6.59 8.90
C PHE A 20 9.18 -7.24 7.71
N VAL A 21 8.70 -7.01 6.48
CA VAL A 21 9.31 -7.56 5.27
C VAL A 21 10.17 -6.48 4.62
N ILE A 22 11.47 -6.53 4.90
CA ILE A 22 12.46 -5.68 4.24
C ILE A 22 12.82 -6.31 2.89
N ALA A 23 12.70 -5.55 1.81
CA ALA A 23 13.10 -6.00 0.48
C ALA A 23 14.62 -6.17 0.39
N GLN A 24 15.07 -7.27 -0.20
CA GLN A 24 16.48 -7.45 -0.56
C GLN A 24 16.86 -6.54 -1.72
N ASN A 25 18.09 -6.01 -1.72
CA ASN A 25 18.60 -5.22 -2.84
C ASN A 25 18.63 -6.12 -4.08
N PRO A 26 18.16 -5.64 -5.25
CA PRO A 26 18.24 -6.41 -6.49
C PRO A 26 19.70 -6.78 -6.79
N PRO A 27 19.94 -7.95 -7.43
CA PRO A 27 21.28 -8.36 -7.81
C PRO A 27 21.92 -7.30 -8.72
N HIS A 28 23.20 -7.02 -8.48
CA HIS A 28 23.92 -6.01 -9.25
C HIS A 28 24.01 -6.44 -10.73
N PRO A 29 23.69 -5.55 -11.69
CA PRO A 29 23.57 -5.92 -13.11
C PRO A 29 24.86 -6.51 -13.72
N ASN A 30 26.02 -6.22 -13.14
CA ASN A 30 27.33 -6.68 -13.62
C ASN A 30 28.14 -7.55 -12.62
N GLY A 31 27.49 -8.19 -11.64
CA GLY A 31 28.21 -9.07 -10.68
C GLY A 31 29.18 -8.38 -9.71
N GLY A 32 29.24 -7.05 -9.71
CA GLY A 32 29.91 -6.25 -8.68
C GLY A 32 29.16 -6.22 -7.35
N GLY A 33 29.84 -5.79 -6.27
CA GLY A 33 29.24 -5.66 -4.94
C GLY A 33 28.00 -4.77 -4.92
N ALA A 34 27.11 -5.03 -3.96
CA ALA A 34 25.91 -4.22 -3.75
C ALA A 34 26.28 -2.73 -3.65
N PRO A 35 25.45 -1.81 -4.19
CA PRO A 35 25.70 -0.38 -4.01
C PRO A 35 25.75 -0.08 -2.52
N GLY A 36 26.91 0.36 -2.02
CA GLY A 36 27.05 0.87 -0.66
C GLY A 36 26.07 2.02 -0.43
N GLY A 37 25.70 2.27 0.84
CA GLY A 37 24.61 3.16 1.28
C GLY A 37 24.64 4.63 0.85
N GLY A 38 25.47 5.00 -0.13
CA GLY A 38 25.47 6.30 -0.81
C GLY A 38 25.14 6.26 -2.31
N ASN A 39 24.93 5.08 -2.93
CA ASN A 39 24.60 4.99 -4.36
C ASN A 39 23.08 4.92 -4.59
N THR A 40 22.65 5.54 -5.69
CA THR A 40 21.27 5.64 -6.17
C THR A 40 20.50 4.33 -5.96
N PRO A 41 19.29 4.35 -5.36
CA PRO A 41 18.47 3.17 -5.17
C PRO A 41 18.34 2.39 -6.47
N VAL A 42 18.86 1.16 -6.49
CA VAL A 42 18.62 0.21 -7.58
C VAL A 42 17.15 -0.20 -7.51
N GLY A 43 16.33 0.45 -8.34
CA GLY A 43 14.88 0.40 -8.24
C GLY A 43 14.33 1.47 -7.28
N GLY A 44 13.82 2.56 -7.85
CA GLY A 44 13.19 3.65 -7.09
C GLY A 44 12.32 4.57 -7.94
N GLY A 45 12.05 4.20 -9.21
CA GLY A 45 11.44 5.09 -10.20
C GLY A 45 10.09 4.63 -10.74
N ALA A 46 9.49 3.56 -10.22
CA ALA A 46 8.12 3.22 -10.62
C ALA A 46 7.19 4.36 -10.16
N PRO A 47 6.45 5.03 -11.07
CA PRO A 47 5.60 6.16 -10.73
C PRO A 47 4.33 5.67 -10.01
N ILE A 48 4.47 5.18 -8.78
CA ILE A 48 3.37 4.69 -7.93
C ILE A 48 2.43 5.83 -7.56
N GLY A 49 2.92 7.07 -7.50
CA GLY A 49 2.12 8.25 -7.23
C GLY A 49 0.94 8.43 -8.20
N GLY A 50 1.12 8.14 -9.48
CA GLY A 50 0.04 8.24 -10.47
C GLY A 50 -1.10 7.25 -10.20
N GLY A 51 -0.77 6.00 -9.91
CA GLY A 51 -1.76 4.97 -9.56
C GLY A 51 -2.49 5.26 -8.24
N LEU A 52 -1.75 5.74 -7.23
CA LEU A 52 -2.32 6.13 -5.93
C LEU A 52 -3.35 7.26 -6.08
N ILE A 53 -3.03 8.30 -6.85
CA ILE A 53 -3.94 9.43 -7.08
C ILE A 53 -5.24 8.95 -7.73
N ILE A 54 -5.16 8.09 -8.75
CA ILE A 54 -6.33 7.52 -9.42
C ILE A 54 -7.20 6.72 -8.44
N MET A 55 -6.58 5.85 -7.65
CA MET A 55 -7.29 5.04 -6.65
C MET A 55 -7.99 5.91 -5.60
N MET A 56 -7.33 6.97 -5.11
CA MET A 56 -7.91 7.91 -4.16
C MET A 56 -9.10 8.67 -4.77
N ALA A 57 -8.96 9.15 -6.01
CA ALA A 57 -10.02 9.87 -6.71
C ALA A 57 -11.26 8.98 -6.92
N LEU A 58 -11.08 7.74 -7.37
CA LEU A 58 -12.18 6.78 -7.54
C LEU A 58 -12.84 6.42 -6.20
N SER A 59 -12.04 6.23 -5.15
CA SER A 59 -12.54 5.92 -3.81
C SER A 59 -13.38 7.07 -3.24
N ALA A 60 -12.93 8.31 -3.39
CA ALA A 60 -13.67 9.50 -2.98
C ALA A 60 -14.96 9.65 -3.79
N ALA A 61 -14.90 9.54 -5.11
CA ALA A 61 -16.07 9.63 -5.99
C ALA A 61 -17.13 8.58 -5.64
N TYR A 62 -16.73 7.32 -5.48
CA TYR A 62 -17.63 6.24 -5.11
C TYR A 62 -18.20 6.42 -3.69
N GLY A 63 -17.35 6.75 -2.72
CA GLY A 63 -17.75 6.99 -1.33
C GLY A 63 -18.78 8.11 -1.23
N SER A 64 -18.51 9.26 -1.85
CA SER A 64 -19.43 10.41 -1.89
C SER A 64 -20.74 10.07 -2.59
N LYS A 65 -20.71 9.37 -3.73
CA LYS A 65 -21.94 8.95 -4.45
C LYS A 65 -22.82 8.03 -3.59
N LYS A 66 -22.20 7.07 -2.89
CA LYS A 66 -22.92 6.13 -2.02
C LYS A 66 -23.59 6.87 -0.86
N ILE A 67 -22.85 7.74 -0.18
CA ILE A 67 -23.35 8.55 0.94
C ILE A 67 -24.51 9.45 0.47
N TYR A 68 -24.33 10.16 -0.66
CA TYR A 68 -25.38 11.00 -1.22
C TYR A 68 -26.65 10.23 -1.56
N LYS A 69 -26.53 9.04 -2.16
CA LYS A 69 -27.68 8.19 -2.47
C LYS A 69 -28.43 7.78 -1.20
N THR A 70 -27.72 7.40 -0.14
CA THR A 70 -28.32 7.05 1.15
C THR A 70 -29.08 8.22 1.75
N PHE A 71 -28.51 9.44 1.75
CA PHE A 71 -29.19 10.63 2.28
C PHE A 71 -30.33 11.16 1.41
N LYS A 72 -30.40 10.77 0.14
CA LYS A 72 -31.46 11.19 -0.79
C LYS A 72 -32.62 10.19 -0.87
N GLU A 73 -32.36 8.93 -0.52
CA GLU A 73 -33.38 7.88 -0.41
C GLU A 73 -34.00 7.78 0.99
N GLU A 74 -33.42 8.46 1.99
CA GLU A 74 -34.09 8.87 3.24
C GLU A 74 -34.85 10.19 3.06
#